data_AF-A0A956KF89-F1
#
_entry.id   AF-A0A956KF89-F1
#
_cell.length_a   1.000
_cell.length_b   1.000
_cell.length_c   1.000
_cell.angle_alpha   90.00
_cell.angle_beta   90.00
_cell.angle_gamma   90.00
#
_symmetry.space_group_name_H-M   'P 1'
#
loop_
_entity.id
_entity.type
_entity.pdbx_description
1 polymer ?
#
loop_
_entity_poly.entity_id
_entity_poly.type
_entity_poly.pdbx_seq_one_letter_code
_entity_poly.pdbx_strand_id
1 'polypeptide(L)'
;SICPKIPVVIEGDGRSTLERLILDHPRAVCMAPVFLRRFQGRLSEVLARGQALPLGEIRAHSQGTVFHDGRALWTEALERAIDRVGQQTPGLCFGRFDVRAADDAALSAGRFRIIEFNGVTGEPGHIFGLGLVAAWRTMADHWAEAYAIGAENIRRGARPSRLADVLRDVARHRGHAQQLRREME
;
A
#
# COMPACT_ATOMS: atom_id res chain seq x y z
N SER A 1 -10.95 -5.99 0.93
CA SER A 1 -10.46 -6.18 -0.45
C SER A 1 -9.04 -6.71 -0.43
N ILE A 2 -8.64 -7.48 -1.44
CA ILE A 2 -7.26 -7.98 -1.62
C ILE A 2 -6.62 -7.17 -2.74
N CYS A 3 -5.38 -6.71 -2.54
CA CYS A 3 -4.75 -5.79 -3.47
C CYS A 3 -3.27 -6.08 -3.70
N PRO A 4 -2.94 -6.86 -4.76
CA PRO A 4 -1.57 -7.09 -5.19
C PRO A 4 -0.88 -5.78 -5.54
N LYS A 5 0.36 -5.67 -5.08
CA LYS A 5 1.22 -4.49 -5.25
C LYS A 5 2.22 -4.76 -6.35
N ILE A 6 2.00 -4.23 -7.54
CA ILE A 6 2.81 -4.47 -8.74
C ILE A 6 3.67 -3.23 -9.04
N PRO A 7 4.99 -3.34 -9.20
CA PRO A 7 5.81 -2.21 -9.61
C PRO A 7 5.52 -1.83 -11.06
N VAL A 8 5.62 -0.55 -11.39
CA VAL A 8 5.69 -0.12 -12.80
C VAL A 8 7.01 -0.61 -13.38
N VAL A 9 6.96 -1.24 -14.55
CA VAL A 9 8.13 -1.76 -15.27
C VAL A 9 8.19 -1.09 -16.64
N ILE A 10 9.37 -0.64 -17.02
CA ILE A 10 9.69 -0.17 -18.37
C ILE A 10 10.39 -1.29 -19.12
N GLU A 11 10.10 -1.44 -20.40
CA GLU A 11 10.83 -2.31 -21.31
C GLU A 11 11.67 -1.46 -22.26
N GLY A 12 12.94 -1.82 -22.42
CA GLY A 12 13.83 -1.18 -23.38
C GLY A 12 13.43 -1.47 -24.83
N ASP A 13 13.57 -0.48 -25.70
CA ASP A 13 13.35 -0.60 -27.14
C ASP A 13 14.67 -0.68 -27.96
N GLY A 14 15.82 -0.56 -27.27
CA GLY A 14 17.16 -0.52 -27.83
C GLY A 14 17.56 0.83 -28.46
N ARG A 15 16.73 1.88 -28.33
CA ARG A 15 16.93 3.16 -29.05
C ARG A 15 16.66 4.39 -28.19
N SER A 16 15.60 4.37 -27.39
CA SER A 16 15.15 5.48 -26.55
C SER A 16 15.91 5.50 -25.23
N THR A 17 16.18 6.70 -24.72
CA THR A 17 16.75 6.87 -23.38
C THR A 17 15.75 6.48 -22.31
N LEU A 18 16.23 6.13 -21.12
CA LEU A 18 15.38 5.81 -19.97
C LEU A 18 14.43 6.97 -19.63
N GLU A 19 14.89 8.22 -19.71
CA GLU A 19 14.04 9.39 -19.56
C GLU A 19 12.86 9.37 -20.54
N ARG A 20 13.13 9.12 -21.83
CA ARG A 20 12.09 9.11 -22.85
C ARG A 20 11.11 7.96 -22.63
N LEU A 21 11.62 6.78 -22.29
CA LEU A 21 10.78 5.63 -21.96
C LEU A 21 9.87 5.91 -20.76
N ILE A 22 10.36 6.62 -19.72
CA ILE A 22 9.53 7.03 -18.57
C ILE A 22 8.44 8.02 -18.99
N LEU A 23 8.78 9.02 -19.80
CA LEU A 23 7.85 10.06 -20.24
C LEU A 23 6.79 9.56 -21.23
N ASP A 24 7.14 8.56 -22.05
CA ASP A 24 6.23 7.97 -23.03
C ASP A 24 5.38 6.83 -22.45
N HIS A 25 5.78 6.26 -21.31
CA HIS A 25 5.03 5.17 -20.71
C HIS A 25 3.72 5.68 -20.09
N PRO A 26 2.56 5.09 -20.46
CA PRO A 26 1.22 5.65 -20.18
C PRO A 26 0.93 5.83 -18.69
N ARG A 27 1.61 5.07 -17.82
CA ARG A 27 1.48 5.18 -16.37
C ARG A 27 2.68 5.80 -15.68
N ALA A 28 3.88 5.69 -16.26
CA ALA A 28 5.07 6.17 -15.57
C ALA A 28 5.15 7.69 -15.63
N VAL A 29 4.63 8.27 -16.72
CA VAL A 29 4.52 9.71 -16.92
C VAL A 29 3.76 10.41 -15.79
N CYS A 30 2.71 9.77 -15.24
CA CYS A 30 1.93 10.31 -14.12
C CYS A 30 2.77 10.50 -12.84
N MET A 31 3.91 9.82 -12.73
CA MET A 31 4.85 9.92 -11.61
C MET A 31 6.26 10.25 -12.08
N ALA A 32 6.40 10.88 -13.26
CA ALA A 32 7.69 11.22 -13.86
C ALA A 32 8.63 11.95 -12.87
N PRO A 33 8.21 12.96 -12.09
CA PRO A 33 9.12 13.61 -11.14
C PRO A 33 9.74 12.67 -10.09
N VAL A 34 9.04 11.61 -9.70
CA VAL A 34 9.54 10.59 -8.77
C VAL A 34 10.56 9.70 -9.47
N PHE A 35 10.22 9.18 -10.65
CA PHE A 35 11.10 8.28 -11.38
C PHE A 35 12.35 8.97 -11.94
N LEU A 36 12.21 10.18 -12.47
CA LEU A 36 13.34 10.95 -12.99
C LEU A 36 14.36 11.26 -11.89
N ARG A 37 13.89 11.62 -10.69
CA ARG A 37 14.76 11.83 -9.53
C ARG A 37 15.45 10.54 -9.10
N ARG A 38 14.72 9.42 -9.06
CA ARG A 38 15.26 8.10 -8.67
C ARG A 38 16.36 7.64 -9.63
N PHE A 39 16.18 7.85 -10.93
CA PHE A 39 17.10 7.41 -11.97
C PHE A 39 17.99 8.53 -12.52
N GLN A 40 18.16 9.64 -11.80
CA GLN A 40 18.87 10.84 -12.28
C GLN A 40 20.26 10.54 -12.87
N GLY A 41 21.00 9.56 -12.32
CA GLY A 41 22.31 9.14 -12.82
C GLY A 41 22.30 8.18 -14.01
N ARG A 42 21.13 7.78 -14.49
CA ARG A 42 20.91 6.77 -15.54
C ARG A 42 19.94 7.24 -16.64
N LEU A 43 19.49 8.50 -16.61
CA LEU A 43 18.44 8.99 -17.51
C LEU A 43 18.80 8.90 -18.99
N SER A 44 20.08 9.05 -19.33
CA SER A 44 20.62 8.92 -20.69
C SER A 44 20.91 7.49 -21.13
N GLU A 45 20.76 6.50 -20.25
CA GLU A 45 20.96 5.08 -20.56
C GLU A 45 19.93 4.62 -21.60
N VAL A 46 20.38 3.89 -22.61
CA VAL A 46 19.50 3.20 -23.56
C VAL A 46 19.43 1.73 -23.17
N LEU A 47 18.25 1.31 -22.69
CA LEU A 47 18.02 -0.08 -22.32
C LEU A 47 17.96 -0.96 -23.57
N ALA A 48 18.57 -2.14 -23.51
CA ALA A 48 18.51 -3.10 -24.61
C ALA A 48 17.06 -3.51 -24.90
N ARG A 49 16.78 -3.89 -26.15
CA ARG A 49 15.44 -4.35 -26.53
C ARG A 49 15.00 -5.53 -25.67
N GLY A 50 13.83 -5.44 -25.04
CA GLY A 50 13.30 -6.49 -24.15
C GLY A 50 13.87 -6.47 -22.73
N GLN A 51 14.79 -5.56 -22.43
CA GLN A 51 15.31 -5.41 -21.07
C GLN A 51 14.26 -4.75 -20.18
N ALA A 52 13.75 -5.50 -19.20
CA ALA A 52 12.80 -5.01 -18.21
C ALA A 52 13.52 -4.27 -17.06
N LEU A 53 13.06 -3.06 -16.76
CA LEU A 53 13.51 -2.26 -15.63
C LEU A 53 12.31 -1.87 -14.74
N PRO A 54 12.17 -2.47 -13.55
CA PRO A 54 11.23 -1.98 -12.55
C PRO A 54 11.60 -0.57 -12.09
N LEU A 55 10.66 0.37 -12.19
CA LEU A 55 10.86 1.76 -11.76
C LEU A 55 10.65 1.98 -10.25
N GLY A 56 10.08 1.00 -9.55
CA GLY A 56 9.79 1.05 -8.13
C GLY A 56 10.33 -0.16 -7.37
N GLU A 57 11.07 0.09 -6.29
CA GLU A 57 11.57 -0.93 -5.38
C GLU A 57 10.64 -1.12 -4.18
N ILE A 58 10.07 -0.03 -3.68
CA ILE A 58 9.19 0.01 -2.51
C ILE A 58 7.73 -0.13 -2.97
N ARG A 59 7.03 -1.10 -2.38
CA ARG A 59 5.62 -1.41 -2.66
C ARG A 59 4.65 -0.40 -2.02
N ALA A 60 4.88 0.89 -2.27
CA ALA A 60 4.03 2.00 -1.84
C ALA A 60 3.50 2.76 -3.06
N HIS A 61 2.24 3.23 -3.00
CA HIS A 61 1.62 3.93 -4.14
C HIS A 61 2.41 5.18 -4.52
N SER A 62 2.79 5.98 -3.52
CA SER A 62 3.59 7.20 -3.69
C SER A 62 4.97 6.96 -4.30
N GLN A 63 5.39 5.70 -4.46
CA GLN A 63 6.67 5.29 -5.06
C GLN A 63 6.52 4.62 -6.43
N GLY A 64 5.32 4.65 -7.02
CA GLY A 64 5.06 4.07 -8.35
C GLY A 64 4.40 2.71 -8.33
N THR A 65 4.01 2.18 -7.17
CA THR A 65 3.35 0.88 -7.11
C THR A 65 1.89 0.98 -7.53
N VAL A 66 1.48 0.03 -8.36
CA VAL A 66 0.10 -0.15 -8.79
C VAL A 66 -0.59 -1.15 -7.89
N PHE A 67 -1.80 -0.77 -7.49
CA PHE A 67 -2.71 -1.54 -6.65
C PHE A 67 -3.71 -2.23 -7.57
N HIS A 68 -3.51 -3.52 -7.82
CA HIS A 68 -4.39 -4.30 -8.69
C HIS A 68 -5.55 -4.93 -7.91
N ASP A 69 -6.63 -5.27 -8.61
CA ASP A 69 -7.72 -6.04 -8.04
C ASP A 69 -7.27 -7.51 -7.85
N GLY A 70 -7.17 -7.94 -6.59
CA GLY A 70 -6.80 -9.30 -6.22
C GLY A 70 -7.95 -10.17 -5.78
N ARG A 71 -9.20 -9.84 -6.09
CA ARG A 71 -10.37 -10.65 -5.67
C ARG A 71 -10.26 -12.12 -6.08
N ALA A 72 -9.58 -12.43 -7.18
CA ALA A 72 -9.32 -13.81 -7.62
C ALA A 72 -8.44 -14.62 -6.64
N LEU A 73 -7.71 -13.97 -5.74
CA LEU A 73 -6.89 -14.61 -4.70
C LEU A 73 -7.69 -14.92 -3.43
N TRP A 74 -8.94 -14.45 -3.35
CA TRP A 74 -9.78 -14.74 -2.20
C TRP A 74 -10.17 -16.22 -2.22
N THR A 75 -10.00 -16.84 -1.06
CA THR A 75 -10.54 -18.16 -0.75
C THR A 75 -10.98 -18.13 0.70
N GLU A 76 -11.85 -19.07 1.08
CA GLU A 76 -12.19 -19.24 2.48
C GLU A 76 -10.97 -19.60 3.36
N ALA A 77 -9.95 -20.25 2.80
CA ALA A 77 -8.75 -20.61 3.54
C ALA A 77 -7.94 -19.36 3.92
N LEU A 78 -7.81 -18.41 2.99
CA LEU A 78 -7.19 -17.11 3.24
C LEU A 78 -8.01 -16.29 4.25
N GLU A 79 -9.32 -16.23 4.08
CA GLU A 79 -10.22 -15.53 5.02
C GLU A 79 -10.09 -16.07 6.44
N ARG A 80 -10.22 -17.39 6.62
CA ARG A 80 -10.03 -18.04 7.92
C ARG A 80 -8.65 -17.78 8.52
N ALA A 81 -7.61 -17.65 7.69
CA ALA A 81 -6.27 -17.34 8.18
C ALA A 81 -6.15 -15.90 8.70
N ILE A 82 -6.73 -14.93 7.99
CA ILE A 82 -6.79 -13.53 8.44
C ILE A 82 -7.67 -13.39 9.69
N ASP A 83 -8.82 -14.08 9.74
CA ASP A 83 -9.71 -14.07 10.91
C ASP A 83 -9.02 -14.60 12.16
N ARG A 84 -8.25 -15.70 12.04
CA ARG A 84 -7.47 -16.23 13.16
C ARG A 84 -6.48 -15.21 13.70
N VAL A 85 -5.79 -14.48 12.83
CA VAL A 85 -4.86 -13.41 13.22
C VAL A 85 -5.62 -12.31 13.97
N GLY A 86 -6.78 -11.91 13.46
CA GLY A 86 -7.64 -10.91 14.08
C GLY A 86 -8.09 -11.30 15.48
N GLN A 87 -8.58 -12.54 15.64
CA GLN A 87 -9.06 -13.07 16.92
C GLN A 87 -7.94 -13.23 17.97
N GLN A 88 -6.69 -13.43 17.53
CA GLN A 88 -5.53 -13.51 18.42
C GLN A 88 -5.08 -12.14 18.96
N THR A 89 -5.60 -11.04 18.43
CA THR A 89 -5.21 -9.68 18.81
C THR A 89 -6.39 -8.96 19.48
N PRO A 90 -6.51 -9.01 20.81
CA PRO A 90 -7.59 -8.33 21.52
C PRO A 90 -7.66 -6.83 21.17
N GLY A 91 -8.86 -6.35 20.85
CA GLY A 91 -9.09 -4.95 20.47
C GLY A 91 -8.78 -4.60 19.01
N LEU A 92 -8.34 -5.57 18.20
CA LEU A 92 -8.20 -5.38 16.76
C LEU A 92 -9.57 -5.49 16.08
N CYS A 93 -10.12 -4.35 15.68
CA CYS A 93 -11.47 -4.32 15.09
C CYS A 93 -11.51 -3.90 13.63
N PHE A 94 -10.52 -3.13 13.16
CA PHE A 94 -10.57 -2.51 11.84
C PHE A 94 -9.18 -2.14 11.33
N GLY A 95 -8.91 -2.47 10.07
CA GLY A 95 -7.67 -2.11 9.39
C GLY A 95 -7.34 -3.02 8.22
N ARG A 96 -6.09 -2.95 7.78
CA ARG A 96 -5.50 -3.72 6.68
C ARG A 96 -4.24 -4.43 7.14
N PHE A 97 -4.10 -5.68 6.74
CA PHE A 97 -2.81 -6.38 6.78
C PHE A 97 -2.07 -6.22 5.46
N ASP A 98 -0.81 -5.79 5.54
CA ASP A 98 0.15 -5.96 4.47
C ASP A 98 0.88 -7.29 4.70
N VAL A 99 0.76 -8.20 3.74
CA VAL A 99 1.27 -9.57 3.84
C VAL A 99 2.23 -9.90 2.71
N ARG A 100 3.11 -10.86 2.96
CA ARG A 100 4.01 -11.45 1.96
C ARG A 100 3.80 -12.95 1.90
N ALA A 101 3.59 -13.47 0.70
CA ALA A 101 3.53 -14.90 0.41
C ALA A 101 4.63 -15.29 -0.59
N ALA A 102 4.86 -16.60 -0.75
CA ALA A 102 5.81 -17.11 -1.74
C ALA A 102 5.28 -16.89 -3.17
N ASP A 103 3.99 -17.17 -3.36
CA ASP A 103 3.25 -17.02 -4.60
C ASP A 103 1.74 -16.86 -4.29
N ASP A 104 0.96 -16.65 -5.34
CA ASP A 104 -0.49 -16.47 -5.27
C ASP A 104 -1.19 -17.72 -4.72
N ALA A 105 -0.71 -18.93 -5.05
CA ALA A 105 -1.29 -20.17 -4.56
C ALA A 105 -1.09 -20.36 -3.04
N ALA A 106 0.08 -19.97 -2.52
CA ALA A 106 0.37 -19.96 -1.10
C ALA A 106 -0.51 -18.95 -0.37
N LEU A 107 -0.66 -17.73 -0.91
CA LEU A 107 -1.55 -16.72 -0.34
C LEU A 107 -3.00 -17.23 -0.28
N SER A 108 -3.52 -17.73 -1.41
CA SER A 108 -4.85 -18.33 -1.52
C SER A 108 -5.03 -19.55 -0.59
N ALA A 109 -3.97 -20.24 -0.21
CA ALA A 109 -4.04 -21.32 0.79
C ALA A 109 -3.91 -20.83 2.25
N GLY A 110 -3.91 -19.51 2.49
CA GLY A 110 -3.74 -18.91 3.81
C GLY A 110 -2.31 -19.00 4.36
N ARG A 111 -1.31 -19.21 3.50
CA ARG A 111 0.11 -19.28 3.88
C ARG A 111 0.81 -17.97 3.51
N PHE A 112 0.98 -17.12 4.51
CA PHE A 112 1.63 -15.82 4.36
C PHE A 112 2.33 -15.39 5.65
N ARG A 113 3.15 -14.35 5.56
CA ARG A 113 3.69 -13.62 6.72
C ARG A 113 3.12 -12.21 6.73
N ILE A 114 2.73 -11.74 7.90
CA ILE A 114 2.31 -10.35 8.09
C ILE A 114 3.56 -9.49 8.20
N ILE A 115 3.59 -8.42 7.42
CA ILE A 115 4.68 -7.44 7.40
C ILE A 115 4.28 -6.23 8.24
N GLU A 116 3.04 -5.78 8.08
CA GLU A 116 2.52 -4.61 8.77
C GLU A 116 1.00 -4.77 8.96
N PHE A 117 0.50 -4.19 10.05
CA PHE A 117 -0.92 -3.91 10.21
C PHE A 117 -1.13 -2.40 10.23
N ASN A 118 -1.97 -1.92 9.31
CA ASN A 118 -2.42 -0.55 9.26
C ASN A 118 -3.81 -0.48 9.90
N GLY A 119 -3.95 0.21 11.03
CA GLY A 119 -5.23 0.36 11.72
C GLY A 119 -6.21 1.27 10.97
N VAL A 120 -6.96 2.10 11.70
CA VAL A 120 -7.94 3.03 11.11
C VAL A 120 -7.35 4.03 10.10
N THR A 121 -6.04 4.25 10.12
CA THR A 121 -5.34 5.11 9.15
C THR A 121 -4.97 4.38 7.85
N GLY A 122 -5.28 3.08 7.75
CA GLY A 122 -4.97 2.26 6.59
C GLY A 122 -5.97 2.46 5.45
N GLU A 123 -5.70 3.44 4.57
CA GLU A 123 -6.55 3.70 3.41
C GLU A 123 -6.69 2.47 2.49
N PRO A 124 -7.88 2.18 1.96
CA PRO A 124 -8.10 1.05 1.06
C PRO A 124 -7.28 1.20 -0.24
N GLY A 125 -6.22 0.40 -0.41
CA GLY A 125 -5.28 0.57 -1.53
C GLY A 125 -5.90 0.41 -2.93
N HIS A 126 -6.94 -0.40 -3.07
CA HIS A 126 -7.63 -0.63 -4.34
C HIS A 126 -8.31 0.62 -4.95
N ILE A 127 -8.52 1.69 -4.17
CA ILE A 127 -9.13 2.94 -4.68
C ILE A 127 -8.33 3.57 -5.81
N PHE A 128 -7.01 3.35 -5.86
CA PHE A 128 -6.12 3.87 -6.90
C PHE A 128 -6.28 3.16 -8.27
N GLY A 129 -7.05 2.08 -8.32
CA GLY A 129 -7.46 1.41 -9.56
C GLY A 129 -8.89 1.75 -9.99
N LEU A 130 -9.64 2.55 -9.23
CA LEU A 130 -11.05 2.86 -9.47
C LEU A 130 -11.22 4.23 -10.14
N GLY A 131 -12.36 4.42 -10.81
CA GLY A 131 -12.81 5.76 -11.20
C GLY A 131 -13.16 6.61 -9.98
N LEU A 132 -13.09 7.94 -10.12
CA LEU A 132 -13.23 8.90 -9.02
C LEU A 132 -14.45 8.65 -8.12
N VAL A 133 -15.62 8.46 -8.72
CA VAL A 133 -16.88 8.23 -7.99
C VAL A 133 -16.83 6.93 -7.17
N ALA A 134 -16.29 5.86 -7.74
CA ALA A 134 -16.17 4.57 -7.06
C ALA A 134 -15.12 4.63 -5.93
N ALA A 135 -14.01 5.34 -6.15
CA ALA A 135 -13.00 5.59 -5.12
C ALA A 135 -13.60 6.37 -3.93
N TRP A 136 -14.37 7.44 -4.19
CA TRP A 136 -15.03 8.21 -3.13
C TRP A 136 -16.08 7.40 -2.37
N ARG A 137 -16.90 6.60 -3.06
CA ARG A 137 -17.84 5.69 -2.39
C ARG A 137 -17.12 4.71 -1.47
N THR A 138 -16.06 4.08 -1.97
CA THR A 138 -15.23 3.16 -1.18
C THR A 138 -14.66 3.83 0.07
N MET A 139 -14.19 5.07 -0.04
CA MET A 139 -13.70 5.84 1.11
C MET A 139 -14.83 6.17 2.10
N ALA A 140 -16.01 6.55 1.60
CA ALA A 140 -17.16 6.82 2.45
C ALA A 140 -17.59 5.57 3.24
N ASP A 141 -17.67 4.42 2.58
CA ASP A 141 -18.01 3.13 3.20
C ASP A 141 -16.96 2.73 4.25
N HIS A 142 -15.67 2.87 3.92
CA HIS A 142 -14.56 2.61 4.84
C HIS A 142 -14.66 3.44 6.13
N TRP A 143 -14.95 4.74 6.02
CA TRP A 143 -15.13 5.59 7.19
C TRP A 143 -16.43 5.27 7.94
N ALA A 144 -17.52 4.98 7.24
CA ALA A 144 -18.78 4.59 7.86
C ALA A 144 -18.63 3.33 8.74
N GLU A 145 -17.91 2.31 8.24
CA GLU A 145 -17.57 1.10 9.00
C GLU A 145 -16.71 1.43 10.23
N ALA A 146 -15.65 2.24 10.06
CA ALA A 146 -14.79 2.66 11.16
C ALA A 146 -15.58 3.39 12.28
N TYR A 147 -16.49 4.29 11.90
CA TYR A 147 -17.36 4.98 12.86
C TYR A 147 -18.35 4.04 13.55
N ALA A 148 -18.94 3.09 12.81
CA ALA A 148 -19.86 2.11 13.38
C ALA A 148 -19.16 1.22 14.42
N ILE A 149 -17.95 0.75 14.11
CA ILE A 149 -17.10 -0.02 15.03
C ILE A 149 -16.70 0.83 16.23
N GLY A 150 -16.31 2.09 16.02
CA GLY A 150 -15.98 3.02 17.10
C GLY A 150 -17.15 3.25 18.05
N ALA A 151 -18.36 3.43 17.52
CA ALA A 151 -19.58 3.57 18.33
C ALA A 151 -19.87 2.30 19.14
N GLU A 152 -19.69 1.12 18.55
CA GLU A 152 -19.85 -0.15 19.26
C GLU A 152 -18.81 -0.33 20.37
N ASN A 153 -17.56 0.04 20.12
CA ASN A 153 -16.52 0.03 21.14
C ASN A 153 -16.87 0.95 22.32
N ILE A 154 -17.42 2.14 22.05
CA ILE A 154 -17.90 3.05 23.09
C ILE A 154 -19.04 2.43 23.89
N ARG A 155 -20.02 1.79 23.23
CA ARG A 155 -21.11 1.07 23.93
C ARG A 155 -20.58 -0.03 24.84
N ARG A 156 -19.49 -0.69 24.46
CA ARG A 156 -18.79 -1.70 25.28
C ARG A 156 -17.91 -1.11 26.39
N GLY A 157 -17.90 0.21 26.56
CA GLY A 157 -17.18 0.90 27.63
C GLY A 157 -15.82 1.47 27.23
N ALA A 158 -15.42 1.39 25.96
CA ALA A 158 -14.19 2.04 25.50
C ALA A 158 -14.32 3.56 25.59
N ARG A 159 -13.24 4.24 26.00
CA ARG A 159 -13.19 5.70 26.05
C ARG A 159 -12.53 6.23 24.78
N PRO A 160 -13.18 7.14 24.04
CA PRO A 160 -12.56 7.73 22.86
C PRO A 160 -11.33 8.58 23.28
N SER A 161 -10.28 8.51 22.47
CA SER A 161 -9.10 9.35 22.66
C SER A 161 -9.47 10.83 22.59
N ARG A 162 -8.91 11.64 23.48
CA ARG A 162 -9.06 13.10 23.38
C ARG A 162 -8.15 13.62 22.27
N LEU A 163 -8.51 14.77 21.68
CA LEU A 163 -7.67 15.41 20.67
C LEU A 163 -6.21 15.61 21.17
N ALA A 164 -6.04 15.97 22.44
CA ALA A 164 -4.73 16.13 23.05
C ALA A 164 -3.89 14.83 23.07
N ASP A 165 -4.53 13.67 23.24
CA ASP A 165 -3.86 12.38 23.22
C ASP A 165 -3.40 12.03 21.80
N VAL A 166 -4.27 12.26 20.81
CA VAL A 166 -3.94 12.07 19.39
C VAL A 166 -2.77 12.98 18.98
N LEU A 167 -2.80 14.26 19.35
CA LEU A 167 -1.71 15.19 19.04
C LEU A 167 -0.39 14.78 19.69
N ARG A 168 -0.44 14.28 20.94
CA ARG A 168 0.73 13.76 21.64
C ARG A 168 1.32 12.55 20.92
N ASP A 169 0.48 11.63 20.48
CA ASP A 169 0.92 10.43 19.77
C ASP A 169 1.51 10.76 18.40
N VAL A 170 0.91 11.71 17.68
CA VAL A 170 1.48 12.23 16.42
C VAL A 170 2.85 12.87 16.64
N ALA A 171 3.01 13.68 17.70
CA ALA A 171 4.29 14.32 18.02
C ALA A 171 5.37 13.27 18.36
N ARG A 172 5.04 12.26 19.17
CA ARG A 172 5.94 11.14 19.50
C ARG A 172 6.37 10.38 18.25
N HIS A 173 5.41 10.05 17.37
CA HIS A 173 5.70 9.32 16.14
C HIS A 173 6.64 10.12 15.22
N ARG A 174 6.44 11.43 15.09
CA ARG A 174 7.35 12.32 14.34
C ARG A 174 8.75 12.36 14.93
N GLY A 175 8.88 12.41 16.26
CA GLY A 175 10.17 12.37 16.95
C GLY A 175 10.96 11.10 16.65
N HIS A 176 10.32 9.93 16.77
CA HIS A 176 10.94 8.65 16.42
C HIS A 176 11.32 8.57 14.94
N ALA A 177 10.46 9.01 14.02
CA ALA A 177 10.75 8.99 12.60
C ALA A 177 11.95 9.89 12.23
N GLN A 178 12.12 11.03 12.91
CA GLN A 178 13.27 11.91 12.72
C GLN A 178 14.56 11.29 13.25
N GLN A 179 14.50 10.59 14.39
CA GLN A 179 15.66 9.90 14.94
C GLN A 179 16.15 8.79 14.02
N LEU A 180 15.25 7.93 13.54
CA LEU A 180 15.59 6.85 12.61
C LEU A 180 16.20 7.37 11.31
N ARG A 181 15.71 8.49 10.77
CA ARG A 181 16.30 9.11 9.57
C ARG A 181 17.73 9.57 9.79
N ARG A 182 18.05 10.11 10.97
CA ARG A 182 19.41 10.53 11.33
C ARG A 182 20.36 9.36 11.55
N GLU A 183 19.85 8.20 11.96
CA GLU A 183 20.65 6.98 12.13
C GLU A 183 20.95 6.26 10.80
N MET A 184 20.23 6.61 9.72
CA MET A 184 20.38 6.03 8.38
C MET A 184 21.14 6.94 7.39
N GLU A 185 21.45 8.18 7.77
CA GLU A 185 22.29 9.15 7.05
C GLU A 185 23.74 9.04 7.52
#